data_AF-A0A3D2II79-F1
#
_entry.id   AF-A0A3D2II79-F1
#
_cell.length_a   1.000
_cell.length_b   1.000
_cell.length_c   1.000
_cell.angle_alpha   90.00
_cell.angle_beta   90.00
_cell.angle_gamma   90.00
#
_symmetry.space_group_name_H-M   'P 1'
#
loop_
_entity.id
_entity.type
_entity.pdbx_description
1 polymer ?
#
loop_
_entity_poly.entity_id
_entity_poly.type
_entity_poly.pdbx_seq_one_letter_code
_entity_poly.pdbx_strand_id
1 'polypeptide(L)'
;INSDSEEGRSLISYFKKEGINPDSLLSLIRNILNKPYAVIKPDTIKNVESNEILSSIKSSFRQIQNRWDTDKAELKEIILSGKLNGTKYNTKKFKGYLQDLNEWINQTNTPLIGTDKLNYFGATGIITSVKKAFQSEISSNADLPEICVLIDNYIEISEKMEFIRTDFLKKTISEVREKTSIQKEKENALSFDDLLEKVNENLSPYLQKKIADKYVVALIDEFQDTDPTQYSIFRKIFDNSNSSLFMIGDPKQAIYSFRGADLFTYFQATKDVETNRKYSLDHNYRSTKEMISAVNCIFQKQENPFVYNEPSFRQAKYPENKETSSLNYKGKTCIPFTLVDCEFEGDKSGSVDAICNYVSGKIEELLIKDYKIGDLPVKPKDIAVLVRKSSEAISVQQALNNIGIKSSLKTRESIFKSVEAIDLRILLKAIADVSNPGLL
;
A
#
# COMPACT_ATOMS: atom_id res chain seq x y z
N ILE A 1 -8.69 23.47 18.63
CA ILE A 1 -8.91 22.98 20.01
C ILE A 1 -7.57 23.06 20.73
N ASN A 2 -7.51 23.66 21.92
CA ASN A 2 -6.28 23.72 22.71
C ASN A 2 -5.89 22.31 23.17
N SER A 3 -4.64 21.88 22.96
CA SER A 3 -4.17 20.54 23.35
C SER A 3 -4.26 20.28 24.85
N ASP A 4 -4.23 21.34 25.65
CA ASP A 4 -4.32 21.25 27.11
C ASP A 4 -5.75 21.12 27.63
N SER A 5 -6.76 21.33 26.78
CA SER A 5 -8.15 21.10 27.16
C SER A 5 -8.46 19.60 27.26
N GLU A 6 -9.50 19.26 28.00
CA GLU A 6 -9.98 17.88 28.12
C GLU A 6 -10.35 17.29 26.75
N GLU A 7 -10.97 18.09 25.88
CA GLU A 7 -11.28 17.74 24.49
C GLU A 7 -10.00 17.50 23.68
N GLY A 8 -9.00 18.37 23.82
CA GLY A 8 -7.71 18.23 23.15
C GLY A 8 -7.00 16.92 23.52
N ARG A 9 -6.94 16.60 24.81
CA ARG A 9 -6.36 15.34 25.30
C ARG A 9 -7.13 14.11 24.83
N SER A 10 -8.46 14.20 24.79
CA SER A 10 -9.34 13.12 24.31
C SER A 10 -9.13 12.85 22.83
N LEU A 11 -9.00 13.89 22.00
CA LEU A 11 -8.65 13.77 20.57
C LEU A 11 -7.26 13.18 20.36
N ILE A 12 -6.26 13.60 21.13
CA ILE A 12 -4.91 13.03 21.04
C ILE A 12 -4.93 11.53 21.39
N SER A 13 -5.68 11.15 22.43
CA SER A 13 -5.85 9.74 22.80
C SER A 13 -6.54 8.95 21.68
N TYR A 14 -7.58 9.51 21.07
CA TYR A 14 -8.26 8.95 19.90
C TYR A 14 -7.29 8.71 18.74
N PHE A 15 -6.53 9.73 18.32
CA PHE A 15 -5.57 9.59 17.22
C PHE A 15 -4.52 8.51 17.51
N LYS A 16 -3.99 8.44 18.73
CA LYS A 16 -3.05 7.39 19.12
C LYS A 16 -3.65 5.99 19.01
N LYS A 17 -4.90 5.80 19.45
CA LYS A 17 -5.61 4.51 19.33
C LYS A 17 -5.83 4.12 17.87
N GLU A 18 -6.12 5.09 17.01
CA GLU A 18 -6.25 4.92 15.55
C GLU A 18 -4.91 4.73 14.83
N GLY A 19 -3.79 4.60 15.56
CA GLY A 19 -2.46 4.43 14.97
C GLY A 19 -1.87 5.70 14.37
N ILE A 20 -2.46 6.87 14.62
CA ILE A 20 -1.96 8.18 14.20
C ILE A 20 -1.00 8.71 15.28
N ASN A 21 0.29 8.70 14.95
CA ASN A 21 1.38 9.19 15.77
C ASN A 21 2.42 9.89 14.86
N PRO A 22 3.45 10.56 15.42
CA PRO A 22 4.40 11.30 14.59
C PRO A 22 5.07 10.46 13.49
N ASP A 23 5.44 9.22 13.76
CA ASP A 23 6.11 8.34 12.77
C ASP A 23 5.15 7.87 11.69
N SER A 24 3.92 7.50 12.05
CA SER A 24 2.91 7.08 11.08
C SER A 24 2.43 8.26 10.23
N LEU A 25 2.28 9.45 10.82
CA LEU A 25 2.01 10.69 10.11
C LEU A 25 3.15 11.03 9.15
N LEU A 26 4.40 10.97 9.60
CA LEU A 26 5.55 11.24 8.74
C LEU A 26 5.63 10.26 7.57
N SER A 27 5.37 8.96 7.81
CA SER A 27 5.31 7.93 6.77
C SER A 27 4.20 8.22 5.74
N LEU A 28 2.99 8.55 6.22
CA LEU A 28 1.86 8.93 5.38
C LEU A 28 2.17 10.16 4.54
N ILE A 29 2.67 11.22 5.19
CA ILE A 29 2.95 12.51 4.57
C ILE A 29 4.07 12.38 3.52
N ARG A 30 5.15 11.65 3.81
CA ARG A 30 6.24 11.41 2.85
C ARG A 30 5.74 10.83 1.52
N ASN A 31 4.80 9.89 1.58
CA ASN A 31 4.22 9.30 0.37
C ASN A 31 3.38 10.30 -0.44
N ILE A 32 2.81 11.31 0.21
CA ILE A 32 1.92 12.32 -0.39
C ILE A 32 2.71 13.55 -0.86
N LEU A 33 3.82 13.88 -0.19
CA LEU A 33 4.70 14.98 -0.60
C LEU A 33 5.32 14.73 -1.98
N ASN A 34 5.65 13.48 -2.29
CA ASN A 34 6.18 13.08 -3.60
C ASN A 34 5.09 12.96 -4.69
N LYS A 35 3.85 13.39 -4.40
CA LYS A 35 2.69 13.31 -5.29
C LYS A 35 1.90 14.62 -5.23
N PRO A 36 2.40 15.71 -5.84
CA PRO A 36 1.73 17.02 -5.82
C PRO A 36 0.31 16.96 -6.37
N TYR A 37 0.09 16.13 -7.38
CA TYR A 37 -1.19 15.88 -8.04
C TYR A 37 -2.17 15.03 -7.21
N ALA A 38 -1.74 14.47 -6.07
CA ALA A 38 -2.60 13.61 -5.27
C ALA A 38 -3.77 14.42 -4.68
N VAL A 39 -4.98 14.05 -5.09
CA VAL A 39 -6.23 14.59 -4.54
C VAL A 39 -6.58 13.79 -3.29
N ILE A 40 -6.63 14.46 -2.14
CA ILE A 40 -7.04 13.83 -0.88
C ILE A 40 -8.56 13.82 -0.83
N LYS A 41 -9.15 12.63 -0.93
CA LYS A 41 -10.61 12.42 -0.79
C LYS A 41 -11.01 12.27 0.67
N PRO A 42 -12.25 12.64 1.05
CA PRO A 42 -13.31 13.27 0.26
C PRO A 42 -13.11 14.79 0.10
N ASP A 43 -13.34 15.36 -1.09
CA ASP A 43 -13.05 16.78 -1.40
C ASP A 43 -13.80 17.77 -0.51
N THR A 44 -15.08 17.50 -0.26
CA THR A 44 -15.91 18.21 0.71
C THR A 44 -16.06 17.35 1.95
N ILE A 45 -15.40 17.75 3.02
CA ILE A 45 -15.89 17.45 4.35
C ILE A 45 -16.98 18.49 4.56
N LYS A 46 -18.25 18.08 4.75
CA LYS A 46 -19.27 19.03 5.23
C LYS A 46 -18.63 19.78 6.40
N ASN A 47 -18.82 21.09 6.51
CA ASN A 47 -18.48 21.84 7.73
C ASN A 47 -19.32 21.27 8.87
N VAL A 48 -18.90 20.12 9.40
CA VAL A 48 -19.38 19.60 10.65
C VAL A 48 -18.37 20.13 11.63
N GLU A 49 -18.80 21.09 12.44
CA GLU A 49 -17.91 21.66 13.43
C GLU A 49 -17.45 20.52 14.35
N SER A 50 -16.14 20.29 14.45
CA SER A 50 -15.61 19.20 15.28
C SER A 50 -16.13 19.28 16.72
N ASN A 51 -16.40 20.51 17.19
CA ASN A 51 -17.02 20.77 18.49
C ASN A 51 -18.44 20.20 18.61
N GLU A 52 -19.26 20.30 17.56
CA GLU A 52 -20.63 19.75 17.54
C GLU A 52 -20.62 18.23 17.66
N ILE A 53 -19.78 17.54 16.88
CA ILE A 53 -19.62 16.08 16.96
C ILE A 53 -19.18 15.68 18.36
N LEU A 54 -18.12 16.31 18.89
CA LEU A 54 -17.63 16.00 20.23
C LEU A 54 -18.69 16.23 21.31
N SER A 55 -19.45 17.33 21.21
CA SER A 55 -20.54 17.63 22.13
C SER A 55 -21.67 16.60 22.05
N SER A 56 -22.02 16.14 20.85
CA SER A 56 -23.05 15.13 20.62
C SER A 56 -22.62 13.76 21.16
N ILE A 57 -21.35 13.36 20.97
CA ILE A 57 -20.81 12.14 21.56
C ILE A 57 -20.85 12.22 23.09
N LYS A 58 -20.39 13.33 23.68
CA LYS A 58 -20.46 13.57 25.14
C LYS A 58 -21.89 13.48 25.66
N SER A 59 -22.83 14.11 24.97
CA SER A 59 -24.26 14.07 25.34
C SER A 59 -24.82 12.66 25.26
N SER A 60 -24.59 11.95 24.16
CA SER A 60 -25.07 10.58 23.94
C SER A 60 -24.49 9.61 24.97
N PHE A 61 -23.21 9.73 25.30
CA PHE A 61 -22.57 8.90 26.33
C PHE A 61 -23.15 9.16 27.71
N ARG A 62 -23.41 10.43 28.08
CA ARG A 62 -24.07 10.77 29.35
C ARG A 62 -25.49 10.20 29.44
N GLN A 63 -26.24 10.18 28.34
CA GLN A 63 -27.57 9.55 28.30
C GLN A 63 -27.48 8.05 28.59
N ILE A 64 -26.48 7.35 28.01
CA ILE A 64 -26.21 5.93 28.30
C ILE A 64 -25.88 5.74 29.79
N GLN A 65 -25.00 6.57 30.35
CA GLN A 65 -24.63 6.51 31.78
C GLN A 65 -25.84 6.68 32.69
N ASN A 66 -26.70 7.66 32.41
CA ASN A 66 -27.89 7.95 33.21
C ASN A 66 -28.94 6.82 33.14
N ARG A 67 -28.99 6.07 32.03
CA ARG A 67 -29.93 4.95 31.86
C ARG A 67 -29.41 3.62 32.39
N TRP A 68 -28.09 3.47 32.59
CA TRP A 68 -27.47 2.18 32.88
C TRP A 68 -28.04 1.46 34.10
N ASP A 69 -28.16 2.14 35.24
CA ASP A 69 -28.65 1.51 36.48
C ASP A 69 -30.11 1.05 36.38
N THR A 70 -30.89 1.70 35.50
CA THR A 70 -32.31 1.34 35.27
C THR A 70 -32.43 0.15 34.31
N ASP A 71 -31.69 0.18 33.20
CA ASP A 71 -31.93 -0.73 32.06
C ASP A 71 -31.05 -1.99 32.10
N LYS A 72 -29.99 -2.01 32.92
CA LYS A 72 -29.00 -3.11 32.97
C LYS A 72 -29.60 -4.47 33.28
N ALA A 73 -30.59 -4.53 34.18
CA ALA A 73 -31.20 -5.79 34.58
C ALA A 73 -31.98 -6.42 33.43
N GLU A 74 -32.80 -5.62 32.75
CA GLU A 74 -33.61 -6.03 31.62
C GLU A 74 -32.75 -6.41 30.41
N LEU A 75 -31.72 -5.61 30.08
CA LEU A 75 -30.78 -5.92 29.01
C LEU A 75 -30.09 -7.28 29.25
N LYS A 76 -29.65 -7.52 30.49
CA LYS A 76 -29.02 -8.78 30.87
C LYS A 76 -29.98 -9.97 30.72
N GLU A 77 -31.25 -9.79 31.08
CA GLU A 77 -32.27 -10.82 30.92
C GLU A 77 -32.49 -11.15 29.44
N ILE A 78 -32.69 -10.14 28.59
CA ILE A 78 -32.89 -10.33 27.15
C ILE A 78 -31.73 -11.11 26.52
N ILE A 79 -30.49 -10.71 26.83
CA ILE A 79 -29.28 -11.35 26.28
C ILE A 79 -29.13 -12.80 26.77
N LEU A 80 -29.47 -13.08 28.03
CA LEU A 80 -29.30 -14.41 28.64
C LEU A 80 -30.54 -15.31 28.54
N SER A 81 -31.66 -14.80 28.05
CA SER A 81 -32.95 -15.51 27.92
C SER A 81 -32.92 -16.71 26.98
N GLY A 82 -31.91 -16.81 26.11
CA GLY A 82 -31.82 -17.82 25.06
C GLY A 82 -32.68 -17.52 23.83
N LYS A 83 -33.37 -16.37 23.78
CA LYS A 83 -34.18 -15.92 22.63
C LYS A 83 -33.34 -15.51 21.41
N LEU A 84 -32.07 -15.17 21.61
CA LEU A 84 -31.12 -14.75 20.57
C LEU A 84 -30.34 -15.93 19.97
N ASN A 85 -29.69 -15.71 18.82
CA ASN A 85 -28.81 -16.66 18.15
C ASN A 85 -27.68 -17.13 19.09
N GLY A 86 -27.68 -18.41 19.48
CA GLY A 86 -26.76 -18.93 20.50
C GLY A 86 -25.29 -19.05 20.08
N THR A 87 -25.01 -19.01 18.77
CA THR A 87 -23.63 -18.96 18.25
C THR A 87 -23.05 -17.56 18.41
N LYS A 88 -23.85 -16.53 18.09
CA LYS A 88 -23.47 -15.12 18.20
C LYS A 88 -23.53 -14.64 19.66
N TYR A 89 -24.61 -14.97 20.38
CA TYR A 89 -24.88 -14.62 21.78
C TYR A 89 -24.60 -15.79 22.72
N ASN A 90 -23.37 -16.28 22.71
CA ASN A 90 -22.95 -17.35 23.61
C ASN A 90 -22.90 -16.88 25.07
N THR A 91 -23.66 -17.53 25.94
CA THR A 91 -23.83 -17.13 27.36
C THR A 91 -22.52 -17.10 28.17
N LYS A 92 -21.52 -17.94 27.86
CA LYS A 92 -20.22 -17.89 28.53
C LYS A 92 -19.44 -16.64 28.14
N LYS A 93 -19.44 -16.26 26.86
CA LYS A 93 -18.74 -15.07 26.34
C LYS A 93 -19.40 -13.77 26.82
N PHE A 94 -20.73 -13.73 26.83
CA PHE A 94 -21.48 -12.51 27.14
C PHE A 94 -21.42 -12.06 28.60
N LYS A 95 -21.07 -12.95 29.54
CA LYS A 95 -20.73 -12.52 30.90
C LYS A 95 -19.53 -11.57 30.91
N GLY A 96 -18.50 -11.88 30.11
CA GLY A 96 -17.34 -11.01 29.92
C GLY A 96 -17.70 -9.73 29.20
N TYR A 97 -18.50 -9.80 28.12
CA TYR A 97 -18.88 -8.59 27.38
C TYR A 97 -19.78 -7.64 28.18
N LEU A 98 -20.64 -8.17 29.07
CA LEU A 98 -21.42 -7.33 29.99
C LEU A 98 -20.53 -6.64 31.03
N GLN A 99 -19.46 -7.30 31.47
CA GLN A 99 -18.45 -6.67 32.32
C GLN A 99 -17.70 -5.57 31.54
N ASP A 100 -17.26 -5.86 30.31
CA ASP A 100 -16.60 -4.88 29.44
C ASP A 100 -17.49 -3.65 29.21
N LEU A 101 -18.79 -3.86 28.96
CA LEU A 101 -19.78 -2.79 28.81
C LEU A 101 -19.91 -1.98 30.11
N ASN A 102 -20.00 -2.64 31.26
CA ASN A 102 -20.09 -1.97 32.55
C ASN A 102 -18.84 -1.12 32.83
N GLU A 103 -17.65 -1.64 32.54
CA GLU A 103 -16.39 -0.89 32.67
C GLU A 103 -16.34 0.28 31.69
N TRP A 104 -16.84 0.10 30.46
CA TRP A 104 -16.91 1.15 29.45
C TRP A 104 -17.86 2.30 29.83
N ILE A 105 -19.06 1.99 30.33
CA ILE A 105 -20.05 2.99 30.78
C ILE A 105 -19.52 3.77 32.00
N ASN A 106 -18.79 3.12 32.91
CA ASN A 106 -18.30 3.75 34.13
C ASN A 106 -17.00 4.56 33.95
N GLN A 107 -16.53 4.79 32.73
CA GLN A 107 -15.37 5.64 32.47
C GLN A 107 -15.67 7.10 32.83
N THR A 108 -14.71 7.76 33.47
CA THR A 108 -14.81 9.20 33.82
C THR A 108 -14.73 10.10 32.59
N ASN A 109 -13.92 9.73 31.61
CA ASN A 109 -13.80 10.44 30.34
C ASN A 109 -14.73 9.81 29.30
N THR A 110 -15.39 10.65 28.49
CA THR A 110 -16.19 10.18 27.35
C THR A 110 -15.29 9.49 26.32
N PRO A 111 -15.51 8.20 26.01
CA PRO A 111 -14.88 7.55 24.88
C PRO A 111 -15.31 8.25 23.58
N LEU A 112 -14.38 8.52 22.66
CA LEU A 112 -14.72 9.14 21.37
C LEU A 112 -15.16 8.12 20.31
N ILE A 113 -14.84 6.84 20.52
CA ILE A 113 -15.29 5.72 19.67
C ILE A 113 -15.92 4.68 20.56
N GLY A 114 -16.90 3.97 20.02
CA GLY A 114 -17.35 2.70 20.56
C GLY A 114 -16.27 1.61 20.52
N THR A 115 -16.56 0.49 21.18
CA THR A 115 -15.84 -0.76 20.93
C THR A 115 -16.66 -1.60 19.95
N ASP A 116 -16.03 -2.47 19.17
CA ASP A 116 -16.75 -3.41 18.29
C ASP A 116 -17.81 -4.23 19.04
N LYS A 117 -17.61 -4.40 20.35
CA LYS A 117 -18.52 -5.12 21.25
C LYS A 117 -19.82 -4.35 21.53
N LEU A 118 -19.86 -3.03 21.36
CA LEU A 118 -21.09 -2.24 21.54
C LEU A 118 -22.20 -2.67 20.57
N ASN A 119 -21.82 -3.14 19.37
CA ASN A 119 -22.76 -3.66 18.37
C ASN A 119 -23.61 -4.85 18.88
N TYR A 120 -23.19 -5.52 19.95
CA TYR A 120 -23.98 -6.61 20.56
C TYR A 120 -25.04 -6.11 21.56
N PHE A 121 -24.96 -4.85 21.98
CA PHE A 121 -25.85 -4.25 22.97
C PHE A 121 -26.78 -3.20 22.36
N GLY A 122 -26.48 -2.77 21.13
CA GLY A 122 -27.34 -1.92 20.33
C GLY A 122 -28.62 -2.62 19.86
N ALA A 123 -29.71 -1.86 19.71
CA ALA A 123 -31.01 -2.39 19.31
C ALA A 123 -30.95 -3.15 17.98
N THR A 124 -30.27 -2.60 16.98
CA THR A 124 -30.05 -3.19 15.67
C THR A 124 -29.35 -4.56 15.76
N GLY A 125 -28.31 -4.64 16.60
CA GLY A 125 -27.55 -5.88 16.80
C GLY A 125 -28.35 -6.97 17.50
N ILE A 126 -29.23 -6.60 18.42
CA ILE A 126 -30.11 -7.53 19.15
C ILE A 126 -31.23 -8.02 18.24
N ILE A 127 -32.00 -7.10 17.61
CA ILE A 127 -33.15 -7.42 16.75
C ILE A 127 -32.75 -8.36 15.61
N THR A 128 -31.65 -8.06 14.92
CA THR A 128 -31.13 -8.91 13.82
C THR A 128 -30.71 -10.32 14.26
N SER A 129 -30.58 -10.54 15.56
CA SER A 129 -30.10 -11.79 16.15
C SER A 129 -31.18 -12.57 16.89
N VAL A 130 -32.43 -12.08 16.92
CA VAL A 130 -33.58 -12.79 17.50
C VAL A 130 -33.89 -14.04 16.66
N LYS A 131 -34.09 -15.20 17.31
CA LYS A 131 -34.50 -16.43 16.62
C LYS A 131 -35.93 -16.28 16.09
N LYS A 132 -36.23 -16.90 14.94
CA LYS A 132 -37.58 -16.86 14.31
C LYS A 132 -38.73 -17.12 15.28
N ALA A 133 -38.58 -18.04 16.23
CA ALA A 133 -39.61 -18.40 17.20
C ALA A 133 -39.99 -17.27 18.19
N PHE A 134 -39.13 -16.25 18.36
CA PHE A 134 -39.32 -15.17 19.33
C PHE A 134 -39.45 -13.79 18.65
N GLN A 135 -39.60 -13.74 17.32
CA GLN A 135 -39.75 -12.49 16.58
C GLN A 135 -41.07 -11.76 16.89
N SER A 136 -42.08 -12.45 17.42
CA SER A 136 -43.31 -11.81 17.91
C SER A 136 -43.13 -11.10 19.26
N GLU A 137 -42.05 -11.39 19.99
CA GLU A 137 -41.76 -10.81 21.29
C GLU A 137 -40.75 -9.66 21.21
N ILE A 138 -39.76 -9.77 20.32
CA ILE A 138 -38.75 -8.73 20.09
C ILE A 138 -38.65 -8.52 18.57
N SER A 139 -39.22 -7.43 18.10
CA SER A 139 -39.31 -7.10 16.68
C SER A 139 -38.86 -5.67 16.35
N SER A 140 -38.91 -4.79 17.34
CA SER A 140 -38.70 -3.35 17.17
C SER A 140 -37.97 -2.74 18.36
N ASN A 141 -37.55 -1.48 18.20
CA ASN A 141 -36.91 -0.72 19.27
C ASN A 141 -37.82 -0.51 20.50
N ALA A 142 -39.15 -0.59 20.33
CA ALA A 142 -40.11 -0.46 21.43
C ALA A 142 -40.12 -1.68 22.36
N ASP A 143 -39.61 -2.82 21.90
CA ASP A 143 -39.54 -4.08 22.64
C ASP A 143 -38.22 -4.23 23.42
N LEU A 144 -37.39 -3.19 23.43
CA LEU A 144 -36.06 -3.20 24.03
C LEU A 144 -35.89 -2.05 25.04
N PRO A 145 -35.00 -2.21 26.03
CA PRO A 145 -34.63 -1.12 26.93
C PRO A 145 -34.09 0.08 26.14
N GLU A 146 -34.38 1.30 26.62
CA GLU A 146 -33.99 2.53 25.93
C GLU A 146 -32.47 2.62 25.71
N ILE A 147 -31.68 2.07 26.63
CA ILE A 147 -30.22 2.01 26.48
C ILE A 147 -29.77 1.35 25.17
N CYS A 148 -30.50 0.37 24.63
CA CYS A 148 -30.15 -0.28 23.37
C CYS A 148 -30.22 0.71 22.20
N VAL A 149 -31.21 1.59 22.20
CA VAL A 149 -31.38 2.65 21.19
C VAL A 149 -30.33 3.74 21.39
N LEU A 150 -30.05 4.11 22.64
CA LEU A 150 -28.98 5.08 22.94
C LEU A 150 -27.60 4.58 22.53
N ILE A 151 -27.32 3.28 22.64
CA ILE A 151 -26.08 2.65 22.16
C ILE A 151 -25.99 2.73 20.64
N ASP A 152 -27.06 2.43 19.89
CA ASP A 152 -27.08 2.57 18.42
C ASP A 152 -26.82 4.04 18.01
N ASN A 153 -27.51 4.99 18.64
CA ASN A 153 -27.30 6.42 18.40
C ASN A 153 -25.85 6.83 18.69
N TYR A 154 -25.26 6.34 19.79
CA TYR A 154 -23.87 6.61 20.12
C TYR A 154 -22.91 6.04 19.06
N ILE A 155 -23.14 4.81 18.59
CA ILE A 155 -22.33 4.19 17.53
C ILE A 155 -22.37 5.07 16.28
N GLU A 156 -23.57 5.42 15.79
CA GLU A 156 -23.75 6.24 14.59
C GLU A 156 -23.09 7.63 14.73
N ILE A 157 -23.23 8.29 15.88
CA ILE A 157 -22.60 9.59 16.10
C ILE A 157 -21.07 9.44 16.19
N SER A 158 -20.57 8.37 16.82
CA SER A 158 -19.14 8.12 16.97
C SER A 158 -18.45 7.81 15.64
N GLU A 159 -19.14 7.21 14.67
CA GLU A 159 -18.63 7.01 13.31
C GLU A 159 -18.27 8.34 12.63
N LYS A 160 -18.92 9.45 13.02
CA LYS A 160 -18.60 10.80 12.52
C LYS A 160 -17.21 11.28 12.95
N MET A 161 -16.54 10.61 13.91
CA MET A 161 -15.13 10.88 14.23
C MET A 161 -14.21 10.68 13.03
N GLU A 162 -14.58 9.82 12.07
CA GLU A 162 -13.82 9.66 10.83
C GLU A 162 -13.71 10.97 10.03
N PHE A 163 -14.72 11.84 10.08
CA PHE A 163 -14.66 13.15 9.43
C PHE A 163 -13.63 14.06 10.10
N ILE A 164 -13.57 14.06 11.43
CA ILE A 164 -12.55 14.83 12.19
C ILE A 164 -11.16 14.30 11.86
N ARG A 165 -10.99 12.98 11.81
CA ARG A 165 -9.72 12.34 11.42
C ARG A 165 -9.28 12.75 10.03
N THR A 166 -10.20 12.70 9.08
CA THR A 166 -9.93 13.05 7.69
C THR A 166 -9.59 14.54 7.54
N ASP A 167 -10.31 15.42 8.22
CA ASP A 167 -10.03 16.87 8.24
C ASP A 167 -8.66 17.17 8.85
N PHE A 168 -8.34 16.54 9.98
CA PHE A 168 -7.04 16.68 10.62
C PHE A 168 -5.90 16.26 9.69
N LEU A 169 -6.01 15.09 9.02
CA LEU A 169 -4.98 14.62 8.09
C LEU A 169 -4.84 15.57 6.89
N LYS A 170 -5.94 16.05 6.31
CA LYS A 170 -5.92 17.02 5.21
C LYS A 170 -5.23 18.32 5.57
N LYS A 171 -5.62 18.93 6.69
CA LYS A 171 -5.01 20.16 7.19
C LYS A 171 -3.53 19.97 7.46
N THR A 172 -3.17 18.87 8.12
CA THR A 172 -1.76 18.52 8.39
C THR A 172 -0.95 18.40 7.10
N ILE A 173 -1.47 17.71 6.07
CA ILE A 173 -0.78 17.57 4.79
C ILE A 173 -0.61 18.94 4.12
N SER A 174 -1.65 19.77 4.11
CA SER A 174 -1.60 21.12 3.53
C SER A 174 -0.56 22.01 4.23
N GLU A 175 -0.59 22.06 5.56
CA GLU A 175 0.35 22.85 6.36
C GLU A 175 1.80 22.36 6.19
N VAL A 176 2.01 21.05 6.14
CA VAL A 176 3.36 20.50 5.93
C VAL A 176 3.87 20.79 4.53
N ARG A 177 3.03 20.72 3.50
CA ARG A 177 3.40 21.13 2.12
C ARG A 177 3.85 22.58 2.08
N GLU A 178 3.06 23.49 2.67
CA GLU A 178 3.37 24.91 2.73
C GLU A 178 4.67 25.18 3.48
N LYS A 179 4.82 24.65 4.70
CA LYS A 179 6.04 24.82 5.51
C LYS A 179 7.26 24.23 4.83
N THR A 180 7.13 23.09 4.16
CA THR A 180 8.22 22.47 3.40
C THR A 180 8.62 23.34 2.21
N SER A 181 7.67 23.93 1.48
CA SER A 181 7.96 24.87 0.40
C SER A 181 8.72 26.10 0.89
N ILE A 182 8.24 26.73 1.96
CA ILE A 182 8.88 27.90 2.58
C ILE A 182 10.30 27.57 3.04
N GLN A 183 10.52 26.38 3.62
CA GLN A 183 11.84 25.96 4.07
C GLN A 183 12.80 25.74 2.89
N LYS A 184 12.34 25.06 1.82
CA LYS A 184 13.14 24.86 0.60
C LYS A 184 13.55 26.17 -0.05
N GLU A 185 12.64 27.15 -0.09
CA GLU A 185 12.94 28.49 -0.61
C GLU A 185 14.01 29.21 0.23
N LYS A 186 13.90 29.16 1.56
CA LYS A 186 14.92 29.74 2.45
C LYS A 186 16.30 29.12 2.26
N GLU A 187 16.34 27.82 1.96
CA GLU A 187 17.58 27.07 1.72
C GLU A 187 18.09 27.15 0.28
N ASN A 188 17.35 27.79 -0.64
CA ASN A 188 17.60 27.74 -2.09
C ASN A 188 17.73 26.29 -2.62
N ALA A 189 16.94 25.37 -2.06
CA ALA A 189 16.95 23.96 -2.39
C ALA A 189 15.79 23.59 -3.32
N LEU A 190 16.04 22.67 -4.25
CA LEU A 190 15.01 22.07 -5.12
C LEU A 190 15.12 20.55 -5.04
N SER A 191 13.97 19.89 -4.85
CA SER A 191 13.84 18.44 -5.03
C SER A 191 13.74 18.10 -6.51
N PHE A 192 13.85 16.81 -6.86
CA PHE A 192 13.60 16.35 -8.24
C PHE A 192 12.16 16.61 -8.69
N ASP A 193 11.20 16.49 -7.78
CA ASP A 193 9.79 16.75 -8.07
C ASP A 193 9.55 18.26 -8.30
N ASP A 194 10.24 19.12 -7.53
CA ASP A 194 10.18 20.58 -7.70
C ASP A 194 10.67 21.01 -9.08
N LEU A 195 11.67 20.32 -9.64
CA LEU A 195 12.15 20.61 -10.99
C LEU A 195 11.04 20.37 -12.03
N LEU A 196 10.32 19.27 -11.92
CA LEU A 196 9.22 18.94 -12.84
C LEU A 196 8.03 19.88 -12.64
N GLU A 197 7.64 20.15 -11.40
CA GLU A 197 6.56 21.09 -11.07
C GLU A 197 6.86 22.49 -11.58
N LYS A 198 8.04 23.04 -11.27
CA LYS A 198 8.43 24.37 -11.74
C LYS A 198 8.46 24.46 -13.25
N VAL A 199 8.96 23.44 -13.94
CA VAL A 199 8.90 23.38 -15.41
C VAL A 199 7.45 23.39 -15.88
N ASN A 200 6.59 22.56 -15.32
CA ASN A 200 5.18 22.46 -15.72
C ASN A 200 4.40 23.78 -15.50
N GLU A 201 4.66 24.47 -14.39
CA GLU A 201 4.02 25.74 -14.02
C GLU A 201 4.52 26.91 -14.86
N ASN A 202 5.83 26.97 -15.15
CA ASN A 202 6.47 28.12 -15.78
C ASN A 202 6.71 27.94 -17.29
N LEU A 203 6.10 26.92 -17.89
CA LEU A 203 6.24 26.63 -19.32
C LEU A 203 5.48 27.64 -20.18
N SER A 204 6.06 28.84 -20.39
CA SER A 204 5.47 29.88 -21.24
C SER A 204 5.34 29.44 -22.71
N PRO A 205 4.40 30.01 -23.49
CA PRO A 205 4.28 29.70 -24.92
C PRO A 205 5.58 29.90 -25.72
N TYR A 206 6.39 30.89 -25.32
CA TYR A 206 7.71 31.11 -25.90
C TYR A 206 8.66 29.93 -25.64
N LEU A 207 8.71 29.42 -24.40
CA LEU A 207 9.57 28.29 -24.06
C LEU A 207 9.07 26.99 -24.69
N GLN A 208 7.76 26.74 -24.70
CA GLN A 208 7.14 25.61 -25.40
C GLN A 208 7.60 25.57 -26.87
N LYS A 209 7.41 26.69 -27.59
CA LYS A 209 7.82 26.82 -28.98
C LYS A 209 9.33 26.63 -29.16
N LYS A 210 10.15 27.27 -28.32
CA LYS A 210 11.61 27.15 -28.41
C LYS A 210 12.10 25.70 -28.22
N ILE A 211 11.44 24.94 -27.34
CA ILE A 211 11.77 23.52 -27.12
C ILE A 211 11.27 22.68 -28.29
N ALA A 212 10.04 22.89 -28.76
CA ALA A 212 9.45 22.17 -29.89
C ALA A 212 10.24 22.39 -31.20
N ASP A 213 10.68 23.63 -31.45
CA ASP A 213 11.51 23.99 -32.62
C ASP A 213 12.89 23.30 -32.55
N LYS A 214 13.42 23.06 -31.35
CA LYS A 214 14.70 22.37 -31.15
C LYS A 214 14.56 20.84 -31.25
N TYR A 215 13.48 20.29 -30.69
CA TYR A 215 13.20 18.86 -30.65
C TYR A 215 11.89 18.57 -31.37
N VAL A 216 11.94 18.55 -32.70
CA VAL A 216 10.77 18.29 -33.55
C VAL A 216 10.14 16.93 -33.29
N VAL A 217 10.91 15.96 -32.78
CA VAL A 217 10.42 14.63 -32.41
C VAL A 217 10.88 14.29 -31.00
N ALA A 218 9.93 13.89 -30.14
CA ALA A 218 10.17 13.37 -28.80
C ALA A 218 9.77 11.90 -28.71
N LEU A 219 10.68 11.06 -28.21
CA LEU A 219 10.44 9.65 -27.96
C LEU A 219 10.53 9.41 -26.45
N ILE A 220 9.41 9.03 -25.86
CA ILE A 220 9.31 8.72 -24.43
C ILE A 220 9.19 7.20 -24.31
N ASP A 221 10.27 6.58 -23.84
CA ASP A 221 10.27 5.14 -23.51
C ASP A 221 9.78 4.93 -22.06
N GLU A 222 9.36 3.71 -21.74
CA GLU A 222 8.79 3.32 -20.45
C GLU A 222 7.64 4.24 -19.98
N PHE A 223 6.76 4.65 -20.92
CA PHE A 223 5.70 5.61 -20.66
C PHE A 223 4.71 5.17 -19.56
N GLN A 224 4.60 3.86 -19.28
CA GLN A 224 3.78 3.34 -18.18
C GLN A 224 4.29 3.78 -16.78
N ASP A 225 5.54 4.20 -16.69
CA ASP A 225 6.17 4.66 -15.44
C ASP A 225 6.15 6.19 -15.30
N THR A 226 5.37 6.88 -16.13
CA THR A 226 5.19 8.34 -16.07
C THR A 226 4.07 8.76 -15.12
N ASP A 227 4.07 10.05 -14.77
CA ASP A 227 3.07 10.68 -13.90
C ASP A 227 2.31 11.82 -14.61
N PRO A 228 1.22 12.33 -14.02
CA PRO A 228 0.42 13.39 -14.64
C PRO A 228 1.19 14.69 -14.94
N THR A 229 2.19 15.04 -14.13
CA THR A 229 3.02 16.24 -14.33
C THR A 229 3.89 16.07 -15.56
N GLN A 230 4.56 14.95 -15.71
CA GLN A 230 5.37 14.63 -16.88
C GLN A 230 4.54 14.62 -18.16
N TYR A 231 3.38 13.95 -18.13
CA TYR A 231 2.49 13.92 -19.29
C TYR A 231 1.99 15.31 -19.68
N SER A 232 1.61 16.14 -18.71
CA SER A 232 1.25 17.54 -18.93
C SER A 232 2.37 18.33 -19.61
N ILE A 233 3.62 18.18 -19.16
CA ILE A 233 4.78 18.81 -19.79
C ILE A 233 4.91 18.38 -21.25
N PHE A 234 4.88 17.07 -21.53
CA PHE A 234 5.03 16.56 -22.89
C PHE A 234 3.93 17.09 -23.82
N ARG A 235 2.68 17.10 -23.37
CA ARG A 235 1.55 17.64 -24.14
C ARG A 235 1.71 19.13 -24.41
N LYS A 236 2.05 19.94 -23.40
CA LYS A 236 2.26 21.38 -23.58
C LYS A 236 3.38 21.71 -24.57
N ILE A 237 4.42 20.88 -24.67
CA ILE A 237 5.53 21.11 -25.60
C ILE A 237 5.19 20.59 -26.99
N PHE A 238 4.72 19.36 -27.12
CA PHE A 238 4.72 18.62 -28.39
C PHE A 238 3.34 18.43 -29.03
N ASP A 239 2.24 18.81 -28.37
CA ASP A 239 0.89 18.75 -28.95
C ASP A 239 0.62 19.95 -29.86
N ASN A 240 1.41 20.07 -30.92
CA ASN A 240 1.28 21.10 -31.94
C ASN A 240 1.61 20.55 -33.33
N SER A 241 1.30 21.30 -34.40
CA SER A 241 1.45 20.85 -35.78
C SER A 241 2.89 20.62 -36.24
N ASN A 242 3.87 21.17 -35.53
CA ASN A 242 5.27 21.18 -35.95
C ASN A 242 6.12 20.16 -35.21
N SER A 243 5.51 19.31 -34.37
CA SER A 243 6.24 18.30 -33.60
C SER A 243 5.50 16.98 -33.49
N SER A 244 6.25 15.91 -33.18
CA SER A 244 5.73 14.56 -32.99
C SER A 244 6.12 14.02 -31.62
N LEU A 245 5.13 13.50 -30.88
CA LEU A 245 5.32 12.83 -29.60
C LEU A 245 5.05 11.33 -29.74
N PHE A 246 6.08 10.51 -29.57
CA PHE A 246 5.98 9.05 -29.51
C PHE A 246 6.05 8.60 -28.05
N MET A 247 5.00 7.94 -27.58
CA MET A 247 4.93 7.36 -26.24
C MET A 247 4.96 5.84 -26.36
N ILE A 248 6.03 5.24 -25.87
CA ILE A 248 6.29 3.80 -25.94
C ILE A 248 6.23 3.27 -24.52
N GLY A 249 5.42 2.24 -24.30
CA GLY A 249 5.31 1.63 -22.98
C GLY A 249 4.41 0.41 -22.98
N ASP A 250 4.42 -0.29 -21.84
CA ASP A 250 3.57 -1.45 -21.60
C ASP A 250 2.85 -1.31 -20.24
N PRO A 251 1.53 -1.08 -20.22
CA PRO A 251 0.77 -0.94 -18.98
C PRO A 251 0.81 -2.22 -18.12
N LYS A 252 1.11 -3.38 -18.70
CA LYS A 252 1.28 -4.65 -17.98
C LYS A 252 2.56 -4.67 -17.12
N GLN A 253 3.49 -3.74 -17.35
CA GLN A 253 4.79 -3.64 -16.68
C GLN A 253 4.88 -2.48 -15.70
N ALA A 254 3.77 -1.76 -15.44
CA ALA A 254 3.72 -0.64 -14.50
C ALA A 254 3.91 -1.11 -13.05
N ILE A 255 5.15 -1.10 -12.56
CA ILE A 255 5.53 -1.58 -11.22
C ILE A 255 6.12 -0.48 -10.32
N TYR A 256 6.24 0.75 -10.81
CA TYR A 256 6.86 1.88 -10.10
C TYR A 256 5.88 2.82 -9.37
N SER A 257 4.68 2.34 -9.00
CA SER A 257 3.66 3.17 -8.31
C SER A 257 4.13 3.78 -6.97
N PHE A 258 5.11 3.14 -6.32
CA PHE A 258 5.77 3.64 -5.12
C PHE A 258 6.66 4.87 -5.35
N ARG A 259 7.05 5.15 -6.61
CA ARG A 259 7.79 6.35 -7.03
C ARG A 259 6.91 7.44 -7.63
N GLY A 260 5.60 7.26 -7.63
CA GLY A 260 4.68 8.24 -8.21
C GLY A 260 4.31 8.02 -9.67
N ALA A 261 4.78 6.93 -10.30
CA ALA A 261 4.20 6.50 -11.57
C ALA A 261 2.70 6.24 -11.41
N ASP A 262 1.91 6.71 -12.37
CA ASP A 262 0.45 6.56 -12.35
C ASP A 262 -0.03 5.89 -13.63
N LEU A 263 -0.47 4.64 -13.51
CA LEU A 263 -1.04 3.87 -14.60
C LEU A 263 -2.26 4.57 -15.24
N PHE A 264 -3.01 5.38 -14.48
CA PHE A 264 -4.12 6.15 -15.04
C PHE A 264 -3.65 7.24 -16.01
N THR A 265 -2.42 7.74 -15.86
CA THR A 265 -1.79 8.64 -16.84
C THR A 265 -1.61 7.94 -18.18
N TYR A 266 -1.14 6.69 -18.16
CA TYR A 266 -1.04 5.88 -19.39
C TYR A 266 -2.40 5.69 -20.06
N PHE A 267 -3.44 5.40 -19.28
CA PHE A 267 -4.81 5.25 -19.82
C PHE A 267 -5.35 6.56 -20.37
N GLN A 268 -5.12 7.67 -19.68
CA GLN A 268 -5.52 8.98 -20.17
C GLN A 268 -4.82 9.31 -21.50
N ALA A 269 -3.50 9.12 -21.57
CA ALA A 269 -2.76 9.34 -22.80
C ALA A 269 -3.23 8.45 -23.96
N THR A 270 -3.60 7.20 -23.64
CA THR A 270 -4.19 6.29 -24.64
C THR A 270 -5.54 6.79 -25.13
N LYS A 271 -6.36 7.46 -24.29
CA LYS A 271 -7.64 8.05 -24.69
C LYS A 271 -7.46 9.31 -25.54
N ASP A 272 -6.44 10.12 -25.24
CA ASP A 272 -6.17 11.39 -25.92
C ASP A 272 -5.60 11.19 -27.34
N VAL A 273 -5.07 10.01 -27.65
CA VAL A 273 -4.53 9.66 -28.97
C VAL A 273 -5.62 9.05 -29.87
N GLU A 274 -5.66 9.45 -31.14
CA GLU A 274 -6.54 8.86 -32.16
C GLU A 274 -6.25 7.37 -32.38
N THR A 275 -7.29 6.56 -32.62
CA THR A 275 -7.15 5.10 -32.76
C THR A 275 -6.20 4.66 -33.87
N ASN A 276 -6.13 5.39 -34.99
CA ASN A 276 -5.21 5.12 -36.11
C ASN A 276 -3.74 5.45 -35.79
N ARG A 277 -3.46 6.12 -34.66
CA ARG A 277 -2.11 6.44 -34.16
C ARG A 277 -1.70 5.57 -32.97
N LYS A 278 -2.45 4.50 -32.68
CA LYS A 278 -2.13 3.52 -31.64
C LYS A 278 -1.53 2.28 -32.28
N TYR A 279 -0.33 1.93 -31.85
CA TYR A 279 0.40 0.78 -32.39
C TYR A 279 0.57 -0.28 -31.30
N SER A 280 0.79 -1.53 -31.71
CA SER A 280 1.05 -2.63 -30.79
C SER A 280 2.04 -3.58 -31.42
N LEU A 281 3.04 -3.98 -30.64
CA LEU A 281 4.05 -4.96 -31.03
C LEU A 281 3.65 -6.29 -30.40
N ASP A 282 3.22 -7.24 -31.23
CA ASP A 282 2.75 -8.55 -30.78
C ASP A 282 3.86 -9.62 -30.83
N HIS A 283 5.00 -9.36 -31.48
CA HIS A 283 6.10 -10.31 -31.60
C HIS A 283 7.16 -10.15 -30.50
N ASN A 284 7.49 -11.24 -29.80
CA ASN A 284 8.51 -11.27 -28.75
C ASN A 284 9.85 -11.79 -29.28
N TYR A 285 10.82 -10.88 -29.43
CA TYR A 285 12.18 -11.20 -29.87
C TYR A 285 13.15 -11.52 -28.72
N ARG A 286 12.68 -11.60 -27.47
CA ARG A 286 13.53 -11.82 -26.29
C ARG A 286 13.58 -13.28 -25.81
N SER A 287 12.47 -14.00 -25.93
CA SER A 287 12.28 -15.31 -25.29
C SER A 287 12.12 -16.46 -26.30
N THR A 288 12.26 -17.70 -25.83
CA THR A 288 11.98 -18.91 -26.61
C THR A 288 10.48 -19.09 -26.83
N LYS A 289 10.11 -19.90 -27.82
CA LYS A 289 8.70 -20.20 -28.14
C LYS A 289 7.98 -20.83 -26.94
N GLU A 290 8.63 -21.76 -26.25
CA GLU A 290 8.07 -22.49 -25.12
C GLU A 290 7.81 -21.56 -23.93
N MET A 291 8.71 -20.61 -23.66
CA MET A 291 8.53 -19.63 -22.59
C MET A 291 7.37 -18.68 -22.88
N ILE A 292 7.25 -18.21 -24.12
CA ILE A 292 6.12 -17.36 -24.55
C ILE A 292 4.79 -18.14 -24.39
N SER A 293 4.75 -19.40 -24.84
CA SER A 293 3.56 -20.24 -24.68
C SER A 293 3.17 -20.47 -23.22
N ALA A 294 4.15 -20.69 -22.33
CA ALA A 294 3.89 -20.87 -20.90
C ALA A 294 3.28 -19.61 -20.27
N VAL A 295 3.88 -18.43 -20.51
CA VAL A 295 3.37 -17.15 -19.99
C VAL A 295 1.97 -16.85 -20.55
N ASN A 296 1.78 -17.01 -21.86
CA ASN A 296 0.47 -16.83 -22.50
C ASN A 296 -0.60 -17.73 -21.86
N CYS A 297 -0.28 -19.01 -21.57
CA CYS A 297 -1.21 -19.93 -20.92
C CYS A 297 -1.66 -19.43 -19.55
N ILE A 298 -0.74 -18.94 -18.71
CA ILE A 298 -1.05 -18.46 -17.36
C ILE A 298 -2.02 -17.27 -17.42
N PHE A 299 -1.71 -16.26 -18.24
CA PHE A 299 -2.47 -15.01 -18.28
C PHE A 299 -3.80 -15.12 -19.04
N GLN A 300 -3.98 -16.14 -19.90
CA GLN A 300 -5.24 -16.40 -20.60
C GLN A 300 -6.32 -17.06 -19.73
N LYS A 301 -5.94 -17.68 -18.61
CA LYS A 301 -6.89 -18.41 -17.75
C LYS A 301 -7.85 -17.51 -17.00
N GLN A 302 -7.56 -16.21 -16.92
CA GLN A 302 -8.36 -15.22 -16.23
C GLN A 302 -8.92 -14.22 -17.25
N GLU A 303 -10.17 -13.80 -17.06
CA GLU A 303 -10.80 -12.78 -17.91
C GLU A 303 -10.11 -11.43 -17.75
N ASN A 304 -9.80 -11.04 -16.51
CA ASN A 304 -9.13 -9.79 -16.15
C ASN A 304 -7.85 -10.08 -15.34
N PRO A 305 -6.76 -10.57 -15.97
CA PRO A 305 -5.57 -10.97 -15.25
C PRO A 305 -4.81 -9.80 -14.60
N PHE A 306 -5.13 -8.56 -14.98
CA PHE A 306 -4.54 -7.34 -14.44
C PHE A 306 -5.47 -6.56 -13.51
N VAL A 307 -6.53 -7.20 -12.99
CA VAL A 307 -7.56 -6.62 -12.08
C VAL A 307 -8.46 -5.56 -12.75
N TYR A 308 -7.93 -4.76 -13.66
CA TYR A 308 -8.66 -3.79 -14.45
C TYR A 308 -9.18 -4.39 -15.76
N ASN A 309 -10.31 -3.86 -16.25
CA ASN A 309 -10.87 -4.25 -17.55
C ASN A 309 -9.97 -3.85 -18.74
N GLU A 310 -9.13 -2.83 -18.54
CA GLU A 310 -8.10 -2.42 -19.48
C GLU A 310 -6.74 -2.29 -18.75
N PRO A 311 -5.62 -2.71 -19.36
CA PRO A 311 -5.52 -3.32 -20.68
C PRO A 311 -5.97 -4.80 -20.67
N SER A 312 -6.62 -5.25 -21.74
CA SER A 312 -6.84 -6.67 -21.96
C SER A 312 -5.53 -7.40 -22.24
N PHE A 313 -5.42 -8.65 -21.81
CA PHE A 313 -4.24 -9.47 -22.11
C PHE A 313 -4.19 -9.82 -23.60
N ARG A 314 -3.13 -9.40 -24.28
CA ARG A 314 -2.84 -9.76 -25.67
C ARG A 314 -1.70 -10.77 -25.70
N GLN A 315 -1.91 -11.85 -26.43
CA GLN A 315 -0.93 -12.92 -26.55
C GLN A 315 0.30 -12.45 -27.31
N ALA A 316 1.49 -12.73 -26.79
CA ALA A 316 2.71 -12.53 -27.54
C ALA A 316 2.91 -13.68 -28.55
N LYS A 317 3.42 -13.34 -29.74
CA LYS A 317 3.76 -14.28 -30.82
C LYS A 317 5.27 -14.49 -30.88
N TYR A 318 5.66 -15.70 -31.27
CA TYR A 318 7.04 -16.02 -31.59
C TYR A 318 7.32 -15.67 -33.07
N PRO A 319 8.40 -14.94 -33.41
CA PRO A 319 8.74 -14.63 -34.80
C PRO A 319 9.18 -15.88 -35.58
N GLU A 320 8.66 -16.08 -36.79
CA GLU A 320 8.96 -17.28 -37.62
C GLU A 320 10.45 -17.43 -37.98
N ASN A 321 11.15 -16.31 -38.21
CA ASN A 321 12.55 -16.31 -38.65
C ASN A 321 13.57 -16.16 -37.51
N LYS A 322 13.19 -16.51 -36.27
CA LYS A 322 14.05 -16.37 -35.10
C LYS A 322 14.56 -17.72 -34.65
N GLU A 323 15.86 -17.83 -34.46
CA GLU A 323 16.47 -18.92 -33.69
C GLU A 323 16.71 -18.45 -32.25
N THR A 324 16.23 -19.21 -31.28
CA THR A 324 16.54 -18.98 -29.86
C THR A 324 17.23 -20.19 -29.27
N SER A 325 18.24 -19.94 -28.45
CA SER A 325 18.94 -20.97 -27.70
C SER A 325 18.13 -21.38 -26.47
N SER A 326 17.46 -22.53 -26.53
CA SER A 326 16.77 -23.12 -25.38
C SER A 326 17.76 -23.73 -24.39
N LEU A 327 17.32 -23.83 -23.13
CA LEU A 327 18.04 -24.59 -22.10
C LEU A 327 17.83 -26.09 -22.38
N ASN A 328 18.91 -26.84 -22.50
CA ASN A 328 18.90 -28.28 -22.73
C ASN A 328 19.66 -28.99 -21.62
N TYR A 329 19.21 -30.18 -21.24
CA TYR A 329 19.92 -31.10 -20.33
C TYR A 329 20.12 -32.44 -21.03
N LYS A 330 21.37 -32.88 -21.20
CA LYS A 330 21.71 -34.13 -21.92
C LYS A 330 21.03 -34.23 -23.30
N GLY A 331 21.02 -33.13 -24.05
CA GLY A 331 20.41 -33.04 -25.38
C GLY A 331 18.89 -32.94 -25.42
N LYS A 332 18.19 -32.87 -24.28
CA LYS A 332 16.74 -32.67 -24.22
C LYS A 332 16.40 -31.26 -23.74
N THR A 333 15.49 -30.58 -24.43
CA THR A 333 15.01 -29.25 -24.04
C THR A 333 14.28 -29.29 -22.69
N CYS A 334 14.68 -28.40 -21.78
CA CYS A 334 14.10 -28.26 -20.47
C CYS A 334 12.74 -27.54 -20.54
N ILE A 335 11.88 -27.84 -19.58
CA ILE A 335 10.60 -27.14 -19.40
C ILE A 335 10.91 -25.72 -18.88
N PRO A 336 10.39 -24.65 -19.52
CA PRO A 336 10.75 -23.26 -19.18
C PRO A 336 10.05 -22.73 -17.92
N PHE A 337 8.97 -23.37 -17.48
CA PHE A 337 8.18 -22.96 -16.32
C PHE A 337 7.90 -24.15 -15.42
N THR A 338 8.45 -24.13 -14.20
CA THR A 338 8.32 -25.20 -13.21
C THR A 338 7.76 -24.62 -11.92
N LEU A 339 6.66 -25.19 -11.44
CA LEU A 339 6.16 -24.94 -10.09
C LEU A 339 6.80 -25.95 -9.14
N VAL A 340 7.33 -25.46 -8.04
CA VAL A 340 8.03 -26.26 -7.04
C VAL A 340 7.30 -26.07 -5.73
N ASP A 341 6.87 -27.17 -5.14
CA ASP A 341 6.38 -27.21 -3.77
C ASP A 341 7.54 -27.61 -2.86
N CYS A 342 7.87 -26.73 -1.91
CA CYS A 342 8.97 -26.97 -0.96
C CYS A 342 8.34 -27.33 0.37
N GLU A 343 8.50 -28.59 0.79
CA GLU A 343 8.10 -29.02 2.13
C GLU A 343 8.98 -28.35 3.19
N PHE A 344 8.36 -27.86 4.27
CA PHE A 344 9.06 -27.28 5.41
C PHE A 344 8.30 -27.54 6.71
N GLU A 345 9.03 -27.61 7.82
CA GLU A 345 8.46 -27.67 9.17
C GLU A 345 8.49 -26.28 9.83
N GLY A 346 7.53 -26.02 10.72
CA GLY A 346 7.51 -24.81 11.54
C GLY A 346 6.80 -23.62 10.90
N ASP A 347 7.33 -22.41 11.14
CA ASP A 347 6.69 -21.16 10.77
C ASP A 347 7.21 -20.59 9.43
N LYS A 348 6.97 -19.30 9.20
CA LYS A 348 7.41 -18.60 7.99
C LYS A 348 8.93 -18.67 7.76
N SER A 349 9.75 -18.76 8.81
CA SER A 349 11.21 -18.88 8.66
C SER A 349 11.60 -20.18 7.96
N GLY A 350 11.00 -21.31 8.37
CA GLY A 350 11.22 -22.62 7.75
C GLY A 350 10.91 -22.62 6.25
N SER A 351 9.89 -21.88 5.81
CA SER A 351 9.57 -21.75 4.38
C SER A 351 10.65 -21.03 3.57
N VAL A 352 11.30 -20.01 4.15
CA VAL A 352 12.35 -19.24 3.46
C VAL A 352 13.59 -20.10 3.29
N ASP A 353 13.97 -20.84 4.31
CA ASP A 353 15.14 -21.72 4.28
C ASP A 353 14.97 -22.85 3.25
N ALA A 354 13.78 -23.49 3.21
CA ALA A 354 13.47 -24.52 2.23
C ALA A 354 13.58 -24.00 0.78
N ILE A 355 13.04 -22.81 0.50
CA ILE A 355 13.14 -22.17 -0.81
C ILE A 355 14.61 -21.84 -1.14
N CYS A 356 15.36 -21.26 -0.20
CA CYS A 356 16.76 -20.89 -0.43
C CYS A 356 17.63 -22.12 -0.71
N ASN A 357 17.41 -23.23 0.01
CA ASN A 357 18.10 -24.50 -0.21
C ASN A 357 17.76 -25.11 -1.57
N TYR A 358 16.49 -25.07 -1.98
CA TYR A 358 16.10 -25.54 -3.30
C TYR A 358 16.75 -24.71 -4.41
N VAL A 359 16.69 -23.37 -4.30
CA VAL A 359 17.24 -22.45 -5.31
C VAL A 359 18.75 -22.60 -5.42
N SER A 360 19.48 -22.64 -4.29
CA SER A 360 20.94 -22.79 -4.31
C SER A 360 21.36 -24.15 -4.90
N GLY A 361 20.71 -25.24 -4.49
CA GLY A 361 20.94 -26.57 -5.05
C GLY A 361 20.61 -26.66 -6.55
N LYS A 362 19.55 -25.99 -7.00
CA LYS A 362 19.20 -25.96 -8.43
C LYS A 362 20.24 -25.17 -9.25
N ILE A 363 20.75 -24.07 -8.71
CA ILE A 363 21.81 -23.28 -9.37
C ILE A 363 23.11 -24.08 -9.45
N GLU A 364 23.49 -24.76 -8.38
CA GLU A 364 24.62 -25.69 -8.39
C GLU A 364 24.44 -26.78 -9.46
N GLU A 365 23.24 -27.37 -9.53
CA GLU A 365 22.91 -28.37 -10.53
C GLU A 365 23.08 -27.84 -11.97
N LEU A 366 22.57 -26.63 -12.24
CA LEU A 366 22.66 -25.97 -13.54
C LEU A 366 24.10 -25.68 -13.95
N LEU A 367 24.99 -25.42 -12.99
CA LEU A 367 26.40 -25.07 -13.25
C LEU A 367 27.31 -26.30 -13.38
N ILE A 368 27.00 -27.39 -12.66
CA ILE A 368 27.87 -28.58 -12.62
C ILE A 368 27.46 -29.63 -13.66
N LYS A 369 26.16 -29.83 -13.89
CA LYS A 369 25.69 -30.87 -14.82
C LYS A 369 25.71 -30.37 -16.28
N ASP A 370 25.44 -31.28 -17.23
CA ASP A 370 25.42 -31.03 -18.68
C ASP A 370 24.18 -30.22 -19.12
N TYR A 371 23.95 -29.07 -18.49
CA TYR A 371 23.01 -28.06 -18.94
C TYR A 371 23.69 -27.12 -19.93
N LYS A 372 23.03 -26.85 -21.05
CA LYS A 372 23.53 -25.99 -22.13
C LYS A 372 22.46 -25.01 -22.61
N ILE A 373 22.88 -23.81 -22.95
CA ILE A 373 22.07 -22.82 -23.68
C ILE A 373 22.58 -22.83 -25.11
N GLY A 374 21.79 -23.42 -26.02
CA GLY A 374 22.32 -23.83 -27.32
C GLY A 374 23.41 -24.89 -27.12
N ASP A 375 24.61 -24.62 -27.65
CA ASP A 375 25.76 -25.54 -27.53
C ASP A 375 26.70 -25.20 -26.36
N LEU A 376 26.48 -24.08 -25.68
CA LEU A 376 27.37 -23.59 -24.64
C LEU A 376 26.92 -24.04 -23.24
N PRO A 377 27.83 -24.52 -22.38
CA PRO A 377 27.52 -24.78 -20.97
C PRO A 377 27.00 -23.53 -20.26
N VAL A 378 26.03 -23.72 -19.35
CA VAL A 378 25.49 -22.64 -18.52
C VAL A 378 26.60 -22.01 -17.68
N LYS A 379 26.65 -20.68 -17.65
CA LYS A 379 27.58 -19.90 -16.84
C LYS A 379 26.83 -19.12 -15.76
N PRO A 380 27.49 -18.70 -14.66
CA PRO A 380 26.85 -17.91 -13.60
C PRO A 380 26.15 -16.65 -14.12
N LYS A 381 26.69 -16.00 -15.16
CA LYS A 381 26.10 -14.80 -15.78
C LYS A 381 24.76 -15.04 -16.50
N ASP A 382 24.43 -16.30 -16.78
CA ASP A 382 23.20 -16.69 -17.48
C ASP A 382 22.05 -16.92 -16.48
N ILE A 383 22.33 -16.85 -15.16
CA ILE A 383 21.39 -17.12 -14.08
C ILE A 383 21.08 -15.82 -13.34
N ALA A 384 19.79 -15.51 -13.18
CA ALA A 384 19.31 -14.41 -12.35
C ALA A 384 18.24 -14.92 -11.38
N VAL A 385 18.34 -14.53 -10.11
CA VAL A 385 17.32 -14.78 -9.10
C VAL A 385 16.56 -13.48 -8.85
N LEU A 386 15.26 -13.48 -9.18
CA LEU A 386 14.36 -12.35 -8.95
C LEU A 386 13.60 -12.57 -7.65
N VAL A 387 13.68 -11.59 -6.76
CA VAL A 387 13.00 -11.59 -5.46
C VAL A 387 12.24 -10.28 -5.26
N ARG A 388 11.26 -10.26 -4.34
CA ARG A 388 10.45 -9.07 -4.08
C ARG A 388 11.11 -8.14 -3.07
N LYS A 389 11.81 -8.69 -2.08
CA LYS A 389 12.43 -7.92 -0.99
C LYS A 389 13.95 -8.09 -0.96
N SER A 390 14.65 -7.06 -0.51
CA SER A 390 16.11 -7.13 -0.31
C SER A 390 16.51 -8.21 0.71
N SER A 391 15.70 -8.43 1.74
CA SER A 391 15.93 -9.48 2.74
C SER A 391 15.94 -10.88 2.11
N GLU A 392 15.04 -11.15 1.17
CA GLU A 392 14.98 -12.43 0.43
C GLU A 392 16.25 -12.63 -0.40
N ALA A 393 16.76 -11.54 -1.01
CA ALA A 393 17.98 -11.57 -1.80
C ALA A 393 19.22 -11.92 -0.95
N ILE A 394 19.28 -11.37 0.27
CA ILE A 394 20.34 -11.65 1.25
C ILE A 394 20.29 -13.13 1.66
N SER A 395 19.10 -13.67 1.96
CA SER A 395 18.94 -15.09 2.32
C SER A 395 19.42 -16.02 1.20
N VAL A 396 19.05 -15.76 -0.06
CA VAL A 396 19.52 -16.57 -1.20
C VAL A 396 21.03 -16.42 -1.39
N GLN A 397 21.58 -15.22 -1.26
CA GLN A 397 23.03 -14.99 -1.35
C GLN A 397 23.80 -15.76 -0.27
N GLN A 398 23.31 -15.77 0.97
CA GLN A 398 23.90 -16.55 2.05
C GLN A 398 23.88 -18.05 1.73
N ALA A 399 22.75 -18.58 1.25
CA ALA A 399 22.63 -19.98 0.85
C ALA A 399 23.60 -20.35 -0.30
N LEU A 400 23.77 -19.48 -1.30
CA LEU A 400 24.74 -19.66 -2.38
C LEU A 400 26.19 -19.61 -1.88
N ASN A 401 26.50 -18.68 -0.99
CA ASN A 401 27.83 -18.56 -0.38
C ASN A 401 28.19 -19.80 0.44
N ASN A 402 27.22 -20.40 1.15
CA ASN A 402 27.43 -21.61 1.95
C ASN A 402 27.83 -22.83 1.09
N ILE A 403 27.46 -22.85 -0.19
CA ILE A 403 27.87 -23.88 -1.16
C ILE A 403 28.99 -23.39 -2.10
N GLY A 404 29.63 -22.27 -1.78
CA GLY A 404 30.79 -21.75 -2.52
C GLY A 404 30.46 -21.05 -3.85
N ILE A 405 29.18 -20.80 -4.15
CA ILE A 405 28.77 -20.10 -5.38
C ILE A 405 28.75 -18.59 -5.12
N LYS A 406 29.62 -17.86 -5.83
CA LYS A 406 29.66 -16.39 -5.76
C LYS A 406 28.41 -15.79 -6.41
N SER A 407 27.82 -14.81 -5.75
CA SER A 407 26.69 -14.03 -6.27
C SER A 407 26.97 -12.53 -6.15
N SER A 408 26.37 -11.74 -7.05
CA SER A 408 26.40 -10.27 -6.98
C SER A 408 25.03 -9.75 -6.58
N LEU A 409 24.99 -8.92 -5.54
CA LEU A 409 23.77 -8.28 -5.06
C LEU A 409 23.95 -6.76 -5.14
N LYS A 410 23.04 -6.08 -5.84
CA LYS A 410 22.95 -4.61 -5.75
C LYS A 410 22.20 -4.25 -4.46
N THR A 411 22.91 -4.21 -3.34
CA THR A 411 22.31 -3.79 -2.06
C THR A 411 22.13 -2.28 -2.01
N ARG A 412 21.08 -1.84 -1.32
CA ARG A 412 20.92 -0.45 -0.83
C ARG A 412 21.33 -0.34 0.64
N GLU A 413 22.08 -1.30 1.15
CA GLU A 413 22.50 -1.26 2.54
C GLU A 413 23.41 -0.07 2.76
N SER A 414 23.13 0.67 3.82
CA SER A 414 23.91 1.83 4.17
C SER A 414 25.31 1.37 4.57
N ILE A 415 26.32 1.91 3.89
CA ILE A 415 27.73 1.72 4.24
C ILE A 415 27.96 2.10 5.73
N PHE A 416 27.18 3.04 6.27
CA PHE A 416 27.25 3.45 7.69
C PHE A 416 26.86 2.37 8.72
N LYS A 417 26.34 1.22 8.29
CA LYS A 417 26.08 0.08 9.18
C LYS A 417 27.24 -0.92 9.22
N SER A 418 28.25 -0.76 8.37
CA SER A 418 29.41 -1.65 8.37
C SER A 418 30.24 -1.42 9.64
N VAL A 419 30.95 -2.45 10.07
CA VAL A 419 31.84 -2.37 11.22
C VAL A 419 32.90 -1.28 10.98
N GLU A 420 33.46 -1.24 9.78
CA GLU A 420 34.47 -0.25 9.38
C GLU A 420 33.94 1.19 9.47
N ALA A 421 32.68 1.43 9.10
CA ALA A 421 32.08 2.76 9.21
C ALA A 421 31.78 3.16 10.66
N ILE A 422 31.42 2.19 11.51
CA ILE A 422 31.24 2.41 12.96
C ILE A 422 32.58 2.77 13.59
N ASP A 423 33.63 2.01 13.29
CA ASP A 423 34.99 2.23 13.80
C ASP A 423 35.54 3.59 13.34
N LEU A 424 35.38 3.92 12.05
CA LEU A 424 35.79 5.22 11.52
C LEU A 424 35.02 6.36 12.18
N ARG A 425 33.71 6.18 12.45
CA ARG A 425 32.92 7.19 13.16
C ARG A 425 33.39 7.40 14.59
N ILE A 426 33.77 6.33 15.30
CA ILE A 426 34.33 6.42 16.65
C ILE A 426 35.63 7.21 16.62
N LEU A 427 36.54 6.88 15.69
CA LEU A 427 37.80 7.59 15.51
C LEU A 427 37.59 9.09 15.21
N LEU A 428 36.70 9.41 14.26
CA LEU A 428 36.40 10.81 13.91
C LEU A 428 35.79 11.58 15.09
N LYS A 429 34.96 10.93 15.91
CA LYS A 429 34.41 11.55 17.13
C LYS A 429 35.49 11.77 18.19
N ALA A 430 36.39 10.82 18.38
CA ALA A 430 37.51 10.97 19.32
C ALA A 430 38.45 12.10 18.90
N ILE A 431 38.66 12.31 17.59
CA ILE A 431 39.42 13.46 17.06
C ILE A 431 38.68 14.78 17.28
N ALA A 432 37.36 14.80 17.05
CA ALA A 432 36.54 16.00 17.19
C ALA A 432 36.35 16.43 18.66
N ASP A 433 36.35 15.47 19.59
CA ASP A 433 36.23 15.71 21.03
C ASP A 433 37.22 14.82 21.80
N VAL A 434 38.48 15.28 21.82
CA VAL A 434 39.61 14.61 22.47
C VAL A 434 39.45 14.51 24.00
N SER A 435 38.50 15.27 24.58
CA SER A 435 38.28 15.34 26.02
C SER A 435 37.30 14.28 26.55
N ASN A 436 36.64 13.53 25.67
CA ASN A 436 35.63 12.55 26.06
C ASN A 436 36.22 11.14 26.18
N PRO A 437 36.45 10.63 27.41
CA PRO A 437 37.07 9.33 27.64
C PRO A 437 36.17 8.13 27.26
N GLY A 438 34.90 8.35 26.93
CA GLY A 438 33.97 7.29 26.50
C GLY A 438 34.05 6.92 25.01
N LEU A 439 35.00 7.49 24.27
CA LEU A 439 35.15 7.31 22.82
C LEU A 439 36.40 6.50 22.40
N LEU A 440 37.17 5.97 23.36
CA LEU A 440 38.37 5.16 23.15
C LEU A 440 38.26 3.80 23.86
#